data_AF-A0A519GX20-F1
#
_entry.id   AF-A0A519GX20-F1
#
_cell.length_a   1.000
_cell.length_b   1.000
_cell.length_c   1.000
_cell.angle_alpha   90.00
_cell.angle_beta   90.00
_cell.angle_gamma   90.00
#
_symmetry.space_group_name_H-M   'P 1'
#
loop_
_entity.id
_entity.type
_entity.pdbx_description
1 polymer ?
#
loop_
_entity_poly.entity_id
_entity_poly.type
_entity_poly.pdbx_seq_one_letter_code
_entity_poly.pdbx_strand_id
1 'polypeptide(L)' 'MDWGAIFNNTLSYLLSPVTIAYALAATGLAVHFGYAGLLNFGMAGFMALGAYGYAISILTFQLPWYLAM' A
#
# COMPACT_ATOMS: atom_id res chain seq x y z
N MET A 1 -26.37 26.61 23.58
CA MET A 1 -25.14 25.93 23.12
C MET A 1 -24.25 27.01 22.52
N ASP A 2 -23.03 27.19 23.03
CA ASP A 2 -22.11 28.18 22.50
C ASP A 2 -21.34 27.59 21.31
N TRP A 3 -21.92 27.77 20.13
CA TRP A 3 -21.37 27.27 18.88
C TRP A 3 -20.03 27.93 18.53
N GLY A 4 -19.82 29.19 18.92
CA GLY A 4 -18.57 29.91 18.65
C GLY A 4 -17.38 29.32 19.40
N ALA A 5 -17.57 28.98 20.67
CA ALA A 5 -16.57 28.30 21.48
C ALA A 5 -16.23 26.89 20.94
N ILE A 6 -17.24 26.15 20.44
CA ILE A 6 -17.03 24.82 19.86
C ILE A 6 -16.14 24.88 18.62
N PHE A 7 -16.42 25.79 17.68
CA PHE A 7 -15.61 25.97 16.48
C PHE A 7 -14.18 26.42 16.79
N ASN A 8 -14.01 27.36 17.72
CA ASN A 8 -12.71 27.90 18.08
C ASN A 8 -11.82 26.83 18.76
N ASN A 9 -12.39 26.07 19.70
CA ASN A 9 -11.70 24.96 20.34
C ASN A 9 -11.36 23.85 19.32
N THR A 10 -12.28 23.50 18.43
CA THR A 10 -12.04 22.48 17.40
C THR A 10 -10.87 22.87 16.48
N LEU A 11 -10.83 24.13 16.04
CA LEU A 11 -9.76 24.64 15.20
C LEU A 11 -8.41 24.66 15.93
N SER A 12 -8.42 25.01 17.21
CA SER A 12 -7.22 24.97 18.06
C SER A 12 -6.69 23.53 18.25
N TYR A 13 -7.57 22.54 18.42
CA TYR A 13 -7.16 21.15 18.58
C TYR A 13 -6.73 20.50 17.25
N LEU A 14 -7.28 20.92 16.11
CA LEU A 14 -6.86 20.47 14.79
C LEU A 14 -5.39 20.83 14.50
N LEU A 15 -4.97 22.03 14.88
CA LEU A 15 -3.59 22.50 14.72
C LEU A 15 -2.70 22.26 15.94
N SER A 16 -3.19 21.49 16.93
CA SER A 16 -2.39 21.21 18.11
C SER A 16 -1.18 20.33 17.74
N PRO A 17 0.00 20.57 18.34
CA PRO A 17 1.19 19.75 18.08
C PRO A 17 0.96 18.26 18.35
N VAL A 18 0.12 17.94 19.34
CA VAL A 18 -0.19 16.56 19.72
C VAL A 18 -1.00 15.86 18.61
N THR A 19 -2.01 16.53 18.07
CA THR A 19 -2.83 16.01 16.95
C THR A 19 -1.97 15.75 15.71
N ILE A 20 -1.07 16.68 15.40
CA ILE A 20 -0.14 16.55 14.27
C ILE A 20 0.83 15.40 14.49
N ALA A 21 1.35 15.23 15.71
CA ALA A 21 2.23 14.10 16.05
C ALA A 21 1.53 12.75 15.87
N TYR A 22 0.27 12.62 16.30
CA TYR A 22 -0.52 11.41 16.07
C TYR A 22 -0.83 11.17 14.60
N ALA A 23 -1.18 12.21 13.84
CA ALA A 23 -1.39 12.10 12.40
C ALA A 23 -0.11 11.62 11.69
N LEU A 24 1.04 12.19 12.03
CA LEU A 24 2.33 11.82 11.47
C LEU A 24 2.72 10.38 11.85
N ALA A 25 2.50 9.97 13.10
CA ALA A 25 2.76 8.60 13.54
C ALA A 25 1.88 7.58 12.80
N ALA A 26 0.59 7.89 12.62
CA ALA A 26 -0.33 7.04 11.85
C ALA A 26 0.09 6.94 10.37
N THR A 27 0.47 8.05 9.74
CA THR A 27 1.01 8.04 8.37
C THR A 27 2.32 7.26 8.29
N GLY A 28 3.23 7.41 9.25
CA GLY A 28 4.48 6.66 9.32
C GLY A 28 4.25 5.15 9.42
N LEU A 29 3.29 4.71 10.25
CA LEU A 29 2.88 3.32 10.37
C LEU A 29 2.30 2.78 9.05
N ALA A 30 1.43 3.57 8.41
CA ALA A 30 0.83 3.22 7.12
C ALA A 30 1.89 3.08 6.02
N VAL A 31 2.93 3.91 6.05
CA VAL A 31 4.03 3.80 5.08
C VAL A 31 4.92 2.60 5.36
N HIS A 32 5.31 2.41 6.62
CA HIS A 32 6.23 1.36 7.00
C HIS A 32 5.64 -0.05 6.81
N PHE A 33 4.37 -0.26 7.17
CA PHE A 33 3.74 -1.58 7.07
C PHE A 33 2.78 -1.70 5.89
N GLY A 34 2.05 -0.64 5.53
CA GLY A 34 1.09 -0.66 4.43
C GLY A 34 1.76 -0.63 3.06
N TYR A 35 2.53 0.43 2.74
CA TYR A 35 3.15 0.56 1.42
C TYR A 35 4.24 -0.47 1.16
N ALA A 36 5.04 -0.84 2.16
CA ALA A 36 6.01 -1.93 2.02
C ALA A 36 5.31 -3.28 1.72
N GLY A 37 4.16 -3.54 2.37
CA GLY A 37 3.34 -4.71 2.10
C GLY A 37 2.78 -4.72 0.68
N LEU A 38 2.26 -3.58 0.20
CA LEU A 38 1.77 -3.42 -1.17
C LEU A 38 2.88 -3.63 -2.21
N LEU A 39 4.10 -3.16 -1.94
CA LEU A 39 5.25 -3.35 -2.82
C LEU A 39 5.60 -4.84 -2.98
N ASN A 40 5.65 -5.58 -1.87
CA ASN A 40 5.92 -7.02 -1.89
C ASN A 40 4.79 -7.80 -2.59
N PHE A 41 3.52 -7.42 -2.36
CA PHE A 41 2.38 -7.99 -3.09
C PHE A 41 2.48 -7.75 -4.60
N GLY A 42 2.93 -6.58 -5.04
CA GLY A 42 3.20 -6.29 -6.44
C GLY A 42 4.23 -7.25 -7.04
N MET A 43 5.36 -7.46 -6.34
CA MET A 43 6.40 -8.41 -6.76
C MET A 43 5.88 -9.85 -6.85
N ALA A 44 5.11 -10.29 -5.85
CA ALA A 44 4.49 -11.61 -5.84
C ALA A 44 3.50 -11.77 -7.01
N GLY A 45 2.71 -10.74 -7.31
CA GLY A 45 1.78 -10.72 -8.44
C GLY A 45 2.49 -10.84 -9.79
N PHE A 46 3.55 -10.07 -10.02
CA PHE A 46 4.34 -10.18 -11.24
C PHE A 46 5.07 -11.52 -11.36
N MET A 47 5.58 -12.08 -10.25
CA MET A 47 6.13 -13.43 -10.24
C MET A 47 5.08 -14.49 -10.61
N ALA A 48 3.86 -14.39 -10.09
CA ALA A 48 2.78 -15.31 -10.43
C ALA A 48 2.38 -15.22 -11.91
N LEU A 49 2.31 -14.00 -12.47
CA LEU A 49 2.05 -13.80 -13.90
C LEU A 49 3.17 -14.39 -14.77
N GLY A 50 4.44 -14.18 -14.40
CA GLY A 50 5.58 -14.78 -15.11
C GLY A 50 5.57 -16.30 -15.06
N ALA A 51 5.29 -16.89 -13.89
CA ALA A 51 5.17 -18.34 -13.73
C ALA A 51 4.01 -18.92 -14.57
N TYR A 52 2.88 -18.21 -14.65
CA TYR A 52 1.75 -18.62 -15.46
C TYR A 52 2.04 -18.54 -16.97
N GLY A 53 2.69 -17.46 -17.42
CA GLY A 53 3.15 -17.31 -18.80
C GLY A 53 4.09 -18.44 -19.22
N TYR A 54 5.09 -18.74 -18.37
CA TYR A 54 6.00 -19.86 -18.55
C TYR A 54 5.27 -21.20 -18.63
N ALA A 55 4.31 -21.44 -17.74
CA ALA A 55 3.53 -22.68 -17.73
C ALA A 55 2.70 -22.87 -19.02
N ILE A 56 2.06 -21.82 -19.54
CA ILE A 56 1.29 -21.88 -20.80
C ILE A 56 2.21 -22.16 -22.00
N SER A 57 3.36 -21.48 -22.08
CA SER A 57 4.31 -21.67 -23.18
C SER A 57 4.76 -23.13 -23.32
N ILE A 58 4.90 -23.84 -22.21
CA ILE A 58 5.28 -25.26 -22.19
C ILE A 58 4.06 -26.17 -22.41
N LEU A 59 2.97 -25.94 -21.68
CA LEU A 59 1.82 -26.87 -21.68
C LEU A 59 0.96 -26.76 -22.95
N THR A 60 0.78 -25.56 -23.47
CA THR A 60 -0.09 -25.30 -24.63
C THR A 60 0.70 -25.25 -25.92
N PHE A 61 1.82 -24.53 -25.93
CA PHE A 61 2.61 -24.33 -27.15
C PHE A 61 3.76 -25.34 -27.31
N GLN A 62 3.97 -26.22 -26.32
CA GLN A 62 5.03 -27.22 -26.30
C GLN A 62 6.43 -26.64 -26.56
N LEU A 63 6.66 -25.37 -26.20
CA LEU A 63 7.99 -24.79 -26.34
C LEU A 63 8.96 -25.49 -25.40
N PRO A 64 10.22 -25.68 -25.83
CA PRO A 64 11.29 -26.10 -24.94
C PRO A 64 11.41 -25.14 -23.75
N TRP A 65 11.73 -25.68 -22.58
CA TRP A 65 11.81 -24.93 -21.32
C TRP A 65 12.70 -23.69 -21.38
N TYR A 66 13.75 -23.69 -22.21
CA TYR A 66 14.65 -22.56 -22.40
C TYR A 66 14.12 -21.45 -23.32
N LEU A 67 13.04 -21.69 -24.08
CA LEU A 67 12.36 -20.70 -24.92
C LEU A 67 11.02 -20.24 -24.35
N ALA A 68 10.58 -20.81 -23.24
CA ALA A 68 9.29 -20.54 -22.62
C ALA A 68 9.27 -19.28 -21.72
N MET A 69 10.40 -18.56 -21.63
CA MET A 69 10.61 -17.38 -20.79
C MET A 69 10.27 -16.07 -21.51
#